data_AF-A0A285K5A8-F1
#
_entry.id   AF-A0A285K5A8-F1
#
_cell.length_a   1.000
_cell.length_b   1.000
_cell.length_c   1.000
_cell.angle_alpha   90.00
_cell.angle_beta   90.00
_cell.angle_gamma   90.00
#
_symmetry.space_group_name_H-M   'P 1'
#
loop_
_entity.id
_entity.type
_entity.pdbx_description
1 polymer ?
#
loop_
_entity_poly.entity_id
_entity_poly.type
_entity_poly.pdbx_seq_one_letter_code
_entity_poly.pdbx_strand_id
1 'polypeptide(L)'
;MKIQENDGTIVDVFAIYWLGSETLFLGLPKNYGGLIAYKEKNVQVIDSTLHGAFEYFSTHINGIYHWALIKEKLLDDILERDDVAYNRFLEILKAEGHIDPDFC
;
A
#
# COMPACT_ATOMS: atom_id res chain seq x y z
N MET A 1 -7.25 5.49 1.05
CA MET A 1 -7.11 6.19 -0.23
C MET A 1 -7.31 5.15 -1.29
N LYS A 2 -8.04 5.47 -2.35
CA LYS A 2 -8.33 4.53 -3.44
C LYS A 2 -7.93 5.13 -4.77
N ILE A 3 -7.31 4.30 -5.59
CA ILE A 3 -6.97 4.62 -6.97
C ILE A 3 -7.73 3.69 -7.91
N GLN A 4 -7.97 4.17 -9.12
CA GLN A 4 -8.55 3.41 -10.20
C GLN A 4 -7.56 3.32 -11.36
N GLU A 5 -7.32 2.11 -11.84
CA GLU A 5 -6.54 1.84 -13.05
C GLU A 5 -7.38 2.06 -14.32
N ASN A 6 -6.72 2.12 -15.47
CA ASN A 6 -7.39 2.36 -16.76
C ASN A 6 -8.42 1.28 -17.14
N ASP A 7 -8.28 0.07 -16.61
CA ASP A 7 -9.21 -1.05 -16.82
C ASP A 7 -10.42 -1.01 -15.86
N GLY A 8 -10.49 -0.01 -14.98
CA GLY A 8 -11.53 0.18 -13.99
C GLY A 8 -11.26 -0.48 -12.64
N THR A 9 -10.15 -1.23 -12.49
CA THR A 9 -9.76 -1.87 -11.23
C THR A 9 -9.54 -0.85 -10.13
N ILE A 10 -10.16 -1.07 -8.98
CA ILE A 10 -10.02 -0.21 -7.80
C ILE A 10 -9.04 -0.85 -6.82
N VAL A 11 -8.07 -0.06 -6.36
CA VAL A 11 -6.99 -0.50 -5.48
C VAL A 11 -6.89 0.42 -4.26
N ASP A 12 -6.82 -0.18 -3.08
CA ASP A 12 -6.56 0.51 -1.81
C ASP A 12 -5.06 0.81 -1.66
N VAL A 13 -4.74 2.03 -1.26
CA VAL A 13 -3.35 2.53 -1.13
C VAL A 13 -2.93 2.59 0.34
N PHE A 14 -1.76 2.01 0.62
CA PHE A 14 -1.17 1.90 1.95
C PHE A 14 0.21 2.57 2.09
N ALA A 15 0.74 3.15 1.01
CA ALA A 15 1.84 4.11 1.11
C ALA A 15 1.85 5.08 -0.07
N ILE A 16 2.42 6.26 0.15
CA ILE A 16 2.77 7.24 -0.88
C ILE A 16 4.26 7.52 -0.72
N TYR A 17 5.04 7.41 -1.80
CA TYR A 17 6.47 7.66 -1.74
C TYR A 17 6.97 8.38 -2.98
N TRP A 18 8.09 9.08 -2.82
CA TRP A 18 8.66 9.94 -3.85
C TRP A 18 10.01 9.41 -4.28
N LEU A 19 10.14 9.15 -5.58
CA LEU A 19 11.38 8.72 -6.19
C LEU A 19 11.76 9.72 -7.29
N GLY A 20 12.73 10.58 -6.99
CA GLY A 20 13.06 11.70 -7.87
C GLY A 20 11.88 12.67 -7.96
N SER A 21 11.40 12.90 -9.18
CA SER A 21 10.23 13.75 -9.46
C SER A 21 8.91 12.99 -9.52
N GLU A 22 8.93 11.66 -9.33
CA GLU A 22 7.74 10.82 -9.47
C GLU A 22 7.09 10.59 -8.10
N THR A 23 5.76 10.71 -8.05
CA THR A 23 4.94 10.27 -6.91
C THR A 23 4.41 8.87 -7.23
N LEU A 24 4.65 7.94 -6.30
CA LEU A 24 4.20 6.56 -6.41
C LEU A 24 3.27 6.20 -5.25
N PHE A 25 2.28 5.36 -5.56
CA PHE A 25 1.35 4.80 -4.60
C PHE A 25 1.61 3.32 -4.45
N LEU A 26 1.75 2.85 -3.21
CA LEU A 26 1.87 1.44 -2.91
C LEU A 26 0.47 0.90 -2.62
N GLY A 27 -0.09 0.19 -3.60
CA GLY A 27 -1.46 -0.34 -3.57
C GLY A 27 -1.50 -1.83 -3.29
N LEU A 28 -2.64 -2.28 -2.76
CA LEU A 28 -2.95 -3.68 -2.47
C LEU A 28 -4.04 -4.19 -3.43
N PRO A 29 -3.66 -4.70 -4.63
CA PRO A 29 -4.62 -5.31 -5.54
C PRO A 29 -5.07 -6.68 -5.03
N LYS A 30 -6.33 -7.03 -5.27
CA LYS A 30 -6.90 -8.34 -4.90
C LYS A 30 -6.18 -9.47 -5.63
N ASN A 31 -5.95 -10.60 -4.95
CA ASN A 31 -5.32 -11.82 -5.47
C ASN A 31 -3.88 -11.66 -6.02
N TYR A 32 -3.16 -10.61 -5.64
CA TYR A 32 -1.78 -10.41 -6.12
C TYR A 32 -0.72 -11.02 -5.20
N GLY A 33 -1.02 -11.21 -3.90
CA GLY A 33 -0.06 -11.76 -2.94
C GLY A 33 1.01 -10.77 -2.47
N GLY A 34 0.80 -9.47 -2.66
CA GLY A 34 1.79 -8.45 -2.29
C GLY A 34 1.29 -7.03 -2.52
N LEU A 35 2.22 -6.08 -2.51
CA LEU A 35 1.95 -4.69 -2.84
C LEU A 35 2.51 -4.34 -4.24
N ILE A 36 1.83 -3.45 -4.95
CA ILE A 36 2.25 -2.95 -6.27
C ILE A 36 2.47 -1.45 -6.20
N ALA A 37 3.54 -0.99 -6.85
CA ALA A 37 3.80 0.42 -7.07
C ALA A 37 3.06 0.94 -8.31
N TYR A 38 2.18 1.91 -8.10
CA TYR A 38 1.45 2.64 -9.13
C TYR A 38 2.03 4.04 -9.26
N LYS A 39 2.29 4.49 -10.49
CA LYS A 39 2.68 5.89 -10.73
C LYS A 39 1.43 6.75 -10.70
N GLU A 40 1.47 7.84 -9.94
CA GLU A 40 0.32 8.76 -9.80
C GLU A 40 -0.25 9.19 -11.16
N LYS A 41 0.62 9.56 -12.11
CA LYS A 41 0.24 9.95 -13.47
C LYS A 41 -0.46 8.89 -14.33
N ASN A 42 -0.45 7.64 -13.90
CA ASN A 42 -1.01 6.50 -14.65
C ASN A 42 -2.34 6.00 -14.07
N VAL A 43 -2.81 6.56 -12.96
CA VAL A 43 -4.02 6.12 -12.25
C VAL A 43 -4.88 7.32 -11.89
N GLN A 44 -6.17 7.09 -11.65
CA GLN A 44 -7.07 8.12 -11.15
C GLN A 44 -7.23 7.98 -9.64
N VAL A 45 -7.00 9.04 -8.87
CA VAL A 45 -7.37 9.07 -7.44
C VAL A 45 -8.88 9.27 -7.32
N ILE A 46 -9.59 8.25 -6.87
CA ILE A 46 -11.06 8.29 -6.69
C ILE A 46 -11.47 8.57 -5.24
N ASP A 47 -10.56 8.34 -4.29
CA ASP A 47 -10.67 8.75 -2.89
C ASP A 47 -9.28 9.15 -2.39
N SER A 48 -9.11 10.42 -2.04
CA SER A 48 -7.84 11.01 -1.62
C SER A 48 -7.48 10.80 -0.16
N THR A 49 -8.37 10.26 0.68
CA THR A 49 -8.14 10.17 2.12
C THR A 49 -7.41 8.88 2.48
N LEU A 50 -6.24 8.97 3.12
CA LEU A 50 -5.59 7.82 3.76
C LEU A 50 -6.30 7.51 5.08
N HIS A 51 -6.87 6.31 5.20
CA HIS A 51 -7.55 5.84 6.41
C HIS A 51 -6.62 4.92 7.20
N GLY A 52 -6.45 5.19 8.49
CA GLY A 52 -5.54 4.43 9.36
C GLY A 52 -4.42 5.28 9.94
N ALA A 53 -3.43 4.62 10.54
CA ALA A 53 -2.25 5.28 11.08
C ALA A 53 -1.09 5.22 10.08
N PHE A 54 -0.57 6.40 9.72
CA PHE A 54 0.52 6.55 8.77
C PHE A 54 1.67 7.31 9.41
N GLU A 55 2.88 6.92 9.04
CA GLU A 55 4.11 7.54 9.51
C GLU A 55 4.91 8.04 8.32
N TYR A 56 5.47 9.23 8.47
CA TYR A 56 6.49 9.70 7.55
C TYR A 56 7.77 8.91 7.83
N PHE A 57 8.30 8.25 6.81
CA PHE A 57 9.54 7.51 6.86
C PHE A 57 10.48 8.02 5.78
N SER A 58 11.73 8.26 6.17
CA SER A 58 12.75 8.84 5.31
C SER A 58 14.03 8.04 5.47
N THR A 59 14.43 7.38 4.39
CA THR A 59 15.74 6.75 4.26
C THR A 59 16.38 7.26 2.96
N HIS A 60 16.54 6.39 1.97
CA HIS A 60 16.92 6.74 0.60
C HIS A 60 15.71 7.21 -0.22
N ILE A 61 14.52 6.78 0.18
CA ILE A 61 13.23 7.13 -0.41
C ILE A 61 12.39 7.73 0.71
N ASN A 62 11.81 8.89 0.42
CA ASN A 62 10.91 9.56 1.35
C ASN A 62 9.48 9.12 1.05
N GLY A 63 8.68 8.93 2.09
CA GLY A 63 7.29 8.57 1.90
C GLY A 63 6.48 8.61 3.19
N ILE A 64 5.18 8.46 3.00
CA ILE A 64 4.19 8.26 4.04
C ILE A 64 3.74 6.81 3.90
N TYR A 65 3.95 6.00 4.93
CA TYR A 65 3.68 4.56 4.90
C TYR A 65 2.70 4.19 6.01
N HIS A 66 1.91 3.16 5.77
CA HIS A 66 1.17 2.52 6.85
C HIS A 66 2.13 2.10 7.96
N TRP A 67 1.78 2.39 9.21
CA TRP A 67 2.68 2.20 10.35
C TRP A 67 3.29 0.80 10.42
N ALA A 68 2.49 -0.23 10.08
CA ALA A 68 2.91 -1.63 10.15
C ALA A 68 4.07 -1.95 9.19
N LEU A 69 4.09 -1.33 8.00
CA LEU A 69 5.17 -1.53 7.02
C LEU A 69 6.53 -1.14 7.59
N ILE A 70 6.56 -0.13 8.47
CA ILE A 70 7.78 0.41 9.07
C ILE A 70 8.08 -0.24 10.42
N LYS A 71 7.11 -0.23 11.34
CA LYS A 71 7.32 -0.71 12.73
C LYS A 71 7.47 -2.21 12.83
N GLU A 72 6.73 -2.97 12.02
CA GLU A 72 6.89 -4.44 11.95
C GLU A 72 7.93 -4.86 10.90
N LYS A 73 8.59 -3.91 10.23
CA LYS A 73 9.62 -4.14 9.20
C LYS A 73 9.14 -5.01 8.03
N LEU A 74 7.87 -4.91 7.67
CA LEU A 74 7.26 -5.74 6.63
C LEU A 74 7.50 -5.22 5.22
N LEU A 75 7.93 -3.96 5.06
CA LEU A 75 8.02 -3.31 3.75
C LEU A 75 8.90 -4.09 2.76
N ASP A 76 10.15 -4.37 3.14
CA ASP A 76 11.11 -5.02 2.23
C ASP A 76 10.65 -6.44 1.90
N ASP A 77 10.25 -7.22 2.91
CA ASP A 77 9.78 -8.60 2.74
C ASP A 77 8.54 -8.69 1.83
N ILE A 78 7.58 -7.77 1.95
CA ILE A 78 6.39 -7.73 1.07
C ILE A 78 6.77 -7.36 -0.37
N LEU A 79 7.72 -6.43 -0.55
CA LEU A 79 8.22 -6.09 -1.89
C LEU A 79 8.98 -7.26 -2.54
N GLU A 80 9.61 -8.12 -1.72
CA GLU A 80 10.24 -9.37 -2.13
C GLU A 80 9.24 -10.54 -2.29
N ARG A 81 7.94 -10.30 -2.09
CA ARG A 81 6.84 -11.28 -2.17
C ARG A 81 6.97 -12.42 -1.15
N ASP A 82 7.41 -12.10 0.06
CA ASP A 82 7.34 -13.02 1.18
C ASP A 82 5.88 -13.18 1.66
N ASP A 83 5.35 -14.40 1.53
CA ASP A 83 3.98 -14.72 1.90
C ASP A 83 3.71 -14.55 3.41
N VAL A 84 4.71 -14.74 4.27
CA VAL A 84 4.55 -14.59 5.74
C VAL A 84 4.36 -13.12 6.09
N ALA A 85 5.21 -12.25 5.55
CA ALA A 85 5.09 -10.81 5.74
C ALA A 85 3.80 -10.25 5.14
N TYR A 86 3.41 -10.73 3.96
CA TYR A 86 2.15 -10.37 3.31
C TYR A 86 0.93 -10.74 4.16
N ASN A 87 0.86 -12.00 4.62
CA ASN A 87 -0.24 -12.46 5.46
C ASN A 87 -0.28 -11.71 6.79
N ARG A 88 0.89 -11.42 7.38
CA ARG A 88 0.97 -10.60 8.60
C ARG A 88 0.39 -9.21 8.38
N PHE A 89 0.68 -8.57 7.24
CA PHE A 89 0.10 -7.28 6.91
C PHE A 89 -1.42 -7.36 6.70
N LEU A 90 -1.92 -8.40 6.03
CA LEU A 90 -3.37 -8.62 5.88
C LEU A 90 -4.08 -8.79 7.23
N GLU A 91 -3.50 -9.53 8.18
CA GLU A 91 -4.06 -9.67 9.53
C GLU A 91 -4.25 -8.31 10.21
N ILE A 92 -3.25 -7.43 10.09
CA ILE A 92 -3.30 -6.07 10.67
C ILE A 92 -4.40 -5.26 10.00
N LEU A 93 -4.43 -5.23 8.67
CA LEU A 93 -5.44 -4.48 7.92
C LEU A 93 -6.87 -4.97 8.20
N LYS A 94 -7.06 -6.29 8.37
CA LYS A 94 -8.35 -6.88 8.76
C LYS A 94 -8.74 -6.49 10.18
N ALA A 95 -7.80 -6.51 11.12
CA ALA A 95 -8.04 -6.11 12.50
C ALA A 95 -8.40 -4.62 12.62
N GLU A 96 -7.85 -3.78 11.76
CA GLU A 96 -8.14 -2.34 11.68
C GLU A 96 -9.42 -2.02 10.87
N GLY A 97 -10.01 -3.02 10.20
CA GLY A 97 -11.20 -2.86 9.37
C GLY A 97 -10.93 -2.08 8.07
N HIS A 98 -9.67 -2.05 7.61
CA HIS A 98 -9.29 -1.39 6.35
C HIS A 98 -9.56 -2.25 5.12
N ILE A 99 -9.64 -3.57 5.29
CA ILE A 99 -9.99 -4.53 4.24
C ILE A 99 -11.02 -5.54 4.73
N ASP A 100 -11.72 -6.18 3.80
CA ASP A 100 -12.69 -7.23 4.10
C ASP A 100 -12.02 -8.44 4.80
N PRO A 101 -12.70 -9.12 5.73
CA PRO A 101 -12.17 -10.33 6.38
C PRO A 101 -11.78 -11.43 5.38
N ASP A 102 -12.51 -11.52 4.26
CA ASP A 102 -12.31 -12.50 3.19
C ASP A 102 -11.34 -12.01 2.09
N PHE A 103 -10.62 -10.91 2.32
CA PHE A 103 -9.62 -10.42 1.39
C PHE A 103 -8.43 -11.40 1.31
N CYS A 104 -8.10 -11.83 0.09
CA CYS A 104 -7.02 -12.75 -0.28
C CYS A 104 -6.24 -12.22 -1.50
#